data_AF-A0A9P3AYI2-F1
#
_entry.id   AF-A0A9P3AYI2-F1
#
_cell.length_a   1.000
_cell.length_b   1.000
_cell.length_c   1.000
_cell.angle_alpha   90.00
_cell.angle_beta   90.00
_cell.angle_gamma   90.00
#
_symmetry.space_group_name_H-M   'P 1'
#
loop_
_entity.id
_entity.type
_entity.pdbx_description
1 polymer ?
#
loop_
_entity_poly.entity_id
_entity_poly.type
_entity_poly.pdbx_seq_one_letter_code
_entity_poly.pdbx_strand_id
1 'polypeptide(L)'
;MAVLAFSVVWAETLPEETLPEPADYVRWIGDIDGDGKPDFVVNFVGNAYGGEHDFALFLSSLARPGEIVGLAGRFDYFPIDASGC
;
A
#
# COMPACT_ATOMS: atom_id res chain seq x y z
N MET A 1 -17.59 9.52 12.52
CA MET A 1 -17.72 8.46 11.51
C MET A 1 -16.95 8.93 10.28
N ALA A 2 -15.68 8.55 10.18
CA ALA A 2 -14.83 8.97 9.06
C ALA A 2 -15.06 7.99 7.90
N VAL A 3 -15.46 8.53 6.75
CA VAL A 3 -15.58 7.76 5.51
C VAL A 3 -14.20 7.78 4.87
N LEU A 4 -13.53 6.62 4.82
CA LEU A 4 -12.32 6.46 4.02
C LEU A 4 -12.75 6.43 2.55
N ALA A 5 -12.42 7.49 1.82
CA ALA A 5 -12.57 7.50 0.37
C ALA A 5 -11.39 6.71 -0.22
N PHE A 6 -11.66 5.56 -0.82
CA PHE A 6 -10.69 4.89 -1.69
C PHE A 6 -11.09 5.19 -3.14
N SER A 7 -10.14 5.69 -3.93
CA SER A 7 -10.35 5.91 -5.37
C SER A 7 -9.66 4.78 -6.13
N VAL A 8 -10.43 4.00 -6.87
CA VAL A 8 -9.90 3.06 -7.88
C VAL A 8 -9.82 3.84 -9.19
N VAL A 9 -8.63 4.22 -9.62
CA VAL A 9 -8.41 4.85 -10.93
C VAL A 9 -8.01 3.76 -11.91
N TRP A 10 -8.90 3.45 -12.86
CA TRP A 10 -8.57 2.64 -14.02
C TRP A 10 -7.81 3.51 -15.03
N ALA A 11 -6.51 3.29 -15.17
CA ALA A 11 -5.66 4.04 -16.08
C ALA A 11 -5.75 3.45 -17.50
N GLU A 12 -6.67 3.95 -18.33
CA GLU A 12 -6.68 3.57 -19.75
C GLU A 12 -6.47 4.75 -20.73
N THR A 13 -6.55 6.02 -20.33
CA THR A 13 -6.52 7.12 -21.34
C THR A 13 -6.00 8.49 -20.89
N LEU A 14 -5.08 8.64 -19.94
CA LEU A 14 -4.49 9.95 -19.63
C LEU A 14 -2.99 10.01 -19.92
N PRO A 15 -2.48 11.14 -20.47
CA PRO A 15 -1.05 11.33 -20.67
C PRO A 15 -0.33 11.24 -19.32
N GLU A 16 0.80 10.53 -19.33
CA GLU A 16 1.62 10.09 -18.19
C GLU A 16 2.06 11.20 -17.21
N GLU A 17 1.89 12.47 -17.58
CA GLU A 17 2.43 13.64 -16.89
C GLU A 17 1.46 14.33 -15.89
N THR A 18 0.18 13.94 -15.78
CA THR A 18 -0.79 14.69 -14.95
C THR A 18 -1.78 13.86 -14.13
N LEU A 19 -1.54 12.57 -13.91
CA LEU A 19 -2.30 11.87 -12.88
C LEU A 19 -1.75 12.30 -11.51
N PRO A 20 -2.58 12.75 -10.55
CA PRO A 20 -2.13 12.70 -9.17
C PRO A 20 -1.80 11.23 -8.91
N GLU A 21 -0.51 10.91 -8.78
CA GLU A 21 -0.07 9.60 -8.32
C GLU A 21 -0.97 9.25 -7.15
N PRO A 22 -1.76 8.16 -7.23
CA PRO A 22 -2.64 7.80 -6.12
C PRO A 22 -1.76 7.74 -4.87
N ALA A 23 -2.05 8.65 -3.93
CA ALA A 23 -1.22 8.87 -2.75
C ALA A 23 -1.05 7.55 -1.97
N ASP A 24 -2.03 6.66 -2.04
CA ASP A 24 -1.88 5.30 -1.56
C ASP A 24 -2.35 4.31 -2.63
N TYR A 25 -1.62 3.22 -2.83
CA TYR A 25 -2.06 2.12 -3.70
C TYR A 25 -2.00 0.77 -2.98
N VAL A 26 -3.06 0.00 -3.15
CA VAL A 26 -3.16 -1.40 -2.67
C VAL A 26 -2.72 -2.32 -3.80
N ARG A 27 -1.74 -3.18 -3.53
CA ARG A 27 -1.24 -4.18 -4.47
C ARG A 27 -1.44 -5.57 -3.89
N TRP A 28 -2.06 -6.44 -4.69
CA TRP A 28 -2.02 -7.88 -4.44
C TRP A 28 -0.62 -8.40 -4.79
N ILE A 29 -0.03 -9.17 -3.89
CA ILE A 29 1.35 -9.67 -4.07
C ILE A 29 1.47 -11.19 -4.00
N GLY A 30 0.35 -11.90 -3.98
CA GLY A 30 0.30 -13.36 -3.93
C GLY A 30 -0.13 -13.88 -2.56
N ASP A 31 0.31 -15.10 -2.25
CA ASP A 31 0.16 -15.78 -0.96
C ASP A 31 1.56 -15.91 -0.38
N ILE A 32 1.91 -15.03 0.56
CA ILE A 32 3.26 -14.91 1.13
C ILE A 32 3.46 -15.92 2.25
N ASP A 33 2.41 -16.18 3.03
CA ASP A 33 2.48 -17.02 4.23
C ASP A 33 2.07 -18.48 3.99
N GLY A 34 1.55 -18.80 2.80
CA GLY A 34 1.25 -20.14 2.34
C GLY A 34 -0.09 -20.67 2.83
N ASP A 35 -1.03 -19.82 3.21
CA ASP A 35 -2.36 -20.21 3.70
C ASP A 35 -3.37 -20.50 2.58
N GLY A 36 -2.96 -20.30 1.32
CA GLY A 36 -3.78 -20.49 0.12
C GLY A 36 -4.75 -19.34 -0.17
N LYS A 37 -4.64 -18.20 0.52
CA LYS A 37 -5.46 -16.99 0.34
C LYS A 37 -4.56 -15.81 -0.08
N PRO A 38 -5.14 -14.77 -0.69
CA PRO A 38 -4.37 -13.62 -1.16
C PRO A 38 -4.00 -12.65 -0.04
N ASP A 39 -2.74 -12.18 -0.08
CA ASP A 39 -2.16 -11.14 0.76
C ASP A 39 -1.98 -9.82 0.02
N PHE A 40 -1.85 -8.73 0.78
CA PHE A 40 -1.81 -7.38 0.25
C PHE A 40 -0.66 -6.56 0.82
N VAL A 41 -0.11 -5.68 -0.01
CA VAL A 41 0.75 -4.58 0.43
C VAL A 41 0.10 -3.26 0.04
N VAL A 42 0.12 -2.32 0.97
CA VAL A 42 -0.32 -0.94 0.74
C VAL A 42 0.91 -0.06 0.84
N ASN A 43 1.19 0.71 -0.20
CA ASN A 43 2.16 1.81 -0.13
C ASN A 43 1.39 3.08 0.19
N PHE A 44 1.81 3.78 1.23
CA PHE A 44 1.38 5.13 1.57
C PHE A 44 2.47 6.13 1.16
N VAL A 45 2.17 6.98 0.18
CA VAL A 45 3.07 7.99 -0.38
C VAL A 45 2.83 9.32 0.32
N GLY A 46 3.91 9.95 0.80
CA GLY A 46 3.84 11.25 1.46
C GLY A 46 3.49 11.18 2.95
N ASN A 47 4.19 10.34 3.70
CA ASN A 47 4.00 10.28 5.16
C ASN A 47 4.41 11.60 5.84
N ALA A 48 3.84 11.88 7.02
CA ALA A 48 4.09 13.12 7.77
C ALA A 48 5.53 13.26 8.30
N TYR A 49 6.37 12.24 8.13
CA TYR A 49 7.73 12.15 8.67
C TYR A 49 8.83 12.30 7.61
N GLY A 50 8.47 12.64 6.36
CA GLY A 50 9.44 12.89 5.29
C GLY A 50 10.00 11.62 4.64
N GLY A 51 9.41 10.45 4.90
CA GLY A 51 9.67 9.22 4.16
C GLY A 51 8.91 9.21 2.84
N GLU A 52 9.58 8.79 1.77
CA GLU A 52 9.00 8.77 0.42
C GLU A 52 7.94 7.66 0.28
N HIS A 53 8.15 6.52 0.93
CA HIS A 53 7.23 5.37 0.92
C HIS A 53 7.11 4.73 2.29
N ASP A 54 5.87 4.48 2.71
CA ASP A 54 5.53 3.78 3.93
C ASP A 54 4.68 2.55 3.55
N PHE A 55 5.23 1.36 3.77
CA PHE A 55 4.59 0.13 3.34
C PHE A 55 3.94 -0.58 4.52
N ALA A 56 2.68 -0.96 4.36
CA ALA A 56 2.00 -1.90 5.25
C ALA A 56 1.77 -3.23 4.56
N LEU A 57 2.22 -4.32 5.21
CA LEU A 57 1.94 -5.68 4.82
C LEU A 57 0.71 -6.18 5.56
N PHE A 58 -0.25 -6.72 4.82
CA PHE A 58 -1.46 -7.33 5.33
C PHE A 58 -1.54 -8.79 4.90
N LEU A 59 -1.73 -9.69 5.88
CA LEU A 59 -1.85 -11.12 5.66
C LEU A 59 -3.30 -11.58 5.87
N SER A 60 -3.78 -12.48 5.02
CA SER A 60 -5.09 -13.12 5.16
C SER A 60 -5.20 -13.94 6.45
N SER A 61 -4.13 -14.59 6.86
CA SER A 61 -4.09 -15.41 8.08
C SER A 61 -4.28 -14.60 9.37
N LEU A 62 -4.06 -13.29 9.32
CA LEU A 62 -4.22 -12.36 10.45
C LEU A 62 -5.57 -11.65 10.50
N ALA A 63 -6.47 -11.91 9.54
CA ALA A 63 -7.78 -11.26 9.46
C ALA A 63 -8.66 -11.59 10.69
N ARG A 64 -9.31 -10.58 11.27
CA ARG A 64 -10.36 -10.79 12.27
C ARG A 64 -11.69 -11.14 11.60
N PRO A 65 -12.68 -11.67 12.34
CA PRO A 65 -14.00 -11.92 11.78
C PRO A 65 -14.61 -10.65 11.15
N GLY A 66 -14.89 -10.72 9.85
CA GLY A 66 -15.42 -9.61 9.06
C GLY A 66 -14.37 -8.76 8.34
N GLU A 67 -13.08 -9.05 8.52
CA GLU A 67 -11.97 -8.42 7.79
C GLU A 67 -11.51 -9.33 6.64
N ILE A 68 -10.91 -8.72 5.61
CA ILE A 68 -10.32 -9.45 4.48
C ILE A 68 -8.88 -9.89 4.81
N VAL A 69 -8.12 -9.02 5.48
CA VAL A 69 -6.72 -9.23 5.87
C VAL A 69 -6.42 -8.47 7.17
N GLY A 70 -5.42 -8.92 7.92
CA GLY A 70 -4.93 -8.26 9.12
C GLY A 70 -3.52 -7.69 8.94
N LEU A 71 -3.20 -6.60 9.64
CA LEU A 71 -1.89 -5.95 9.57
C LEU A 71 -0.80 -6.86 10.17
N ALA A 72 0.17 -7.24 9.34
CA ALA A 72 1.34 -8.02 9.74
C ALA A 72 2.50 -7.13 10.18
N GLY A 73 2.68 -5.98 9.50
CA GLY A 73 3.74 -5.04 9.82
C GLY A 73 3.69 -3.81 8.93
N ARG A 74 4.37 -2.74 9.36
CA ARG A 74 4.50 -1.48 8.64
C ARG A 74 5.94 -0.98 8.73
N PHE A 75 6.49 -0.49 7.63
CA PHE A 75 7.88 -0.01 7.58
C PHE A 75 8.04 1.15 6.60
N ASP A 76 8.87 2.11 6.99
CA ASP A 76 9.32 3.18 6.10
C ASP A 76 10.43 2.64 5.19
N TYR A 77 10.30 2.86 3.89
CA TYR A 77 11.35 2.62 2.92
C TYR A 77 12.06 3.92 2.58
N PHE A 78 13.36 3.94 2.85
CA PHE A 78 14.26 5.01 2.43
C PHE A 78 15.05 4.50 1.22
N PRO A 79 14.89 5.09 0.03
CA PRO A 79 15.64 4.63 -1.13
C PRO A 79 17.13 4.95 -0.93
N ILE A 80 17.98 4.03 -1.37
CA ILE A 80 19.43 4.07 -1.05
C ILE A 80 20.14 5.26 -1.71
N ASP A 81 19.54 5.85 -2.74
CA ASP A 81 19.98 7.05 -3.46
C ASP A 81 19.53 8.36 -2.79
N ALA A 82 18.61 8.30 -1.83
CA ALA A 82 18.31 9.42 -0.93
C ALA A 82 19.31 9.56 0.23
N SER A 83 20.37 8.74 0.26
CA SER A 83 21.52 8.98 1.13
C SER A 83 22.33 10.17 0.60
N GLY A 84 21.84 11.37 0.91
CA GLY A 84 22.50 12.63 0.60
C GLY A 84 23.95 12.61 1.08
N CYS A 85 24.87 12.77 0.13
CA CYS A 85 26.15 13.42 0.37
C CYS A 85 25.92 14.94 0.43
#